data_AF-D4DUA6-F1
#
_entry.id   AF-D4DUA6-F1
#
_cell.length_a   1.000
_cell.length_b   1.000
_cell.length_c   1.000
_cell.angle_alpha   90.00
_cell.angle_beta   90.00
_cell.angle_gamma   90.00
#
_symmetry.space_group_name_H-M   'P 1'
#
loop_
_entity.id
_entity.type
_entity.pdbx_description
1 polymer ?
#
loop_
_entity_poly.entity_id
_entity_poly.type
_entity_poly.pdbx_seq_one_letter_code
_entity_poly.pdbx_strand_id
1 'polypeptide(L)'
;MFILQILSVCWTKRSRAAPLADIRNRLPRVLPLPDTVLDCEYGCHSQHRQESCFEDGTAVFLAGQPECKIWQSLPVKLDGGFEFARQADRIDIYFTDQRGRRQTRKKLFALAKGQTAQLRINERACGFDDTYYTQYTYNFAHADNVPREIFTQRGFDHSVSLENHLF
;
A
#
# COMPACT_ATOMS: atom_id res chain seq x y z
N MET A 1 -0.55 -12.58 -14.82
CA MET A 1 -0.91 -11.22 -14.39
C MET A 1 -0.30 -10.86 -13.04
N PHE A 2 0.17 -9.63 -12.84
CA PHE A 2 0.63 -9.11 -11.56
C PHE A 2 0.02 -7.73 -11.28
N ILE A 3 -0.66 -7.61 -10.14
CA ILE A 3 -1.34 -6.37 -9.74
C ILE A 3 -0.80 -5.91 -8.38
N LEU A 4 -0.49 -4.62 -8.30
CA LEU A 4 -0.16 -3.90 -7.07
C LEU A 4 -1.32 -2.96 -6.71
N GLN A 5 -1.80 -3.00 -5.47
CA GLN A 5 -2.65 -1.95 -4.92
C GLN A 5 -1.91 -1.20 -3.81
N ILE A 6 -1.85 0.13 -3.93
CA ILE A 6 -1.19 1.02 -2.96
C ILE A 6 -2.25 1.88 -2.30
N LEU A 7 -2.54 1.63 -1.04
CA LEU A 7 -3.41 2.50 -0.26
C LEU A 7 -2.57 3.28 0.73
N SER A 8 -2.83 4.58 0.85
CA SER A 8 -2.22 5.37 1.92
C SER A 8 -3.25 6.17 2.71
N VAL A 9 -2.92 6.40 3.98
CA VAL A 9 -3.63 7.34 4.84
C VAL A 9 -2.60 8.27 5.44
N CYS A 10 -2.72 9.57 5.20
CA CYS A 10 -1.84 10.62 5.69
C CYS A 10 -2.56 11.45 6.75
N TRP A 11 -1.88 11.75 7.86
CA TRP A 11 -2.41 12.56 8.95
C TRP A 11 -1.31 13.32 9.69
N THR A 12 -1.70 14.33 10.46
CA THR A 12 -0.84 15.19 11.26
C THR A 12 -0.83 14.75 12.73
N LYS A 13 -0.10 15.47 13.59
CA LYS A 13 -0.19 15.23 15.04
C LYS A 13 -1.59 15.54 15.61
N ARG A 14 -2.43 16.32 14.91
CA ARG A 14 -3.74 16.76 15.41
C ARG A 14 -4.71 15.58 15.61
N SER A 15 -4.75 14.63 14.66
CA SER A 15 -5.50 13.37 14.79
C SER A 15 -4.75 12.23 15.47
N ARG A 16 -3.70 12.52 16.23
CA ARG A 16 -2.99 11.49 16.98
C ARG A 16 -3.85 10.89 18.11
N ALA A 17 -4.79 11.66 18.66
CA ALA A 17 -5.61 11.26 19.81
C ALA A 17 -6.61 10.14 19.48
N ALA A 18 -7.01 9.39 20.52
CA ALA A 18 -7.77 8.13 20.40
C ALA A 18 -9.03 8.19 19.50
N PRO A 19 -9.90 9.21 19.55
CA PRO A 19 -11.10 9.23 18.69
C PRO A 19 -10.78 9.28 17.20
N LEU A 20 -9.74 10.02 16.82
CA LEU A 20 -9.35 10.19 15.42
C LEU A 20 -8.47 9.03 14.93
N ALA A 21 -7.70 8.41 15.84
CA ALA A 21 -7.01 7.15 15.57
C ALA A 21 -8.00 6.03 15.23
N ASP A 22 -9.15 5.96 15.90
CA ASP A 22 -10.19 4.96 15.60
C ASP A 22 -10.81 5.17 14.21
N ILE A 23 -11.12 6.42 13.84
CA ILE A 23 -11.61 6.74 12.49
C ILE A 23 -10.60 6.29 11.44
N ARG A 24 -9.32 6.63 11.63
CA ARG A 24 -8.23 6.21 10.74
C ARG A 24 -8.14 4.69 10.65
N ASN A 25 -8.20 3.98 11.77
CA ASN A 25 -8.04 2.53 11.82
C ASN A 25 -9.21 1.79 11.15
N ARG A 26 -10.39 2.41 11.06
CA ARG A 26 -11.56 1.88 10.32
C ARG A 26 -11.48 2.09 8.81
N LEU A 27 -10.56 2.91 8.31
CA LEU A 27 -10.42 3.12 6.86
C LEU A 27 -10.00 1.82 6.16
N PRO A 28 -10.55 1.55 4.95
CA PRO A 28 -10.28 0.33 4.23
C PRO A 28 -8.79 0.21 3.86
N ARG A 29 -8.23 -0.99 4.12
CA ARG A 29 -6.85 -1.38 3.78
C ARG A 29 -6.74 -2.24 2.52
N VAL A 30 -7.90 -2.53 1.96
CA VAL A 30 -8.10 -3.21 0.69
C VAL A 30 -9.29 -2.55 0.00
N LEU A 31 -9.22 -2.43 -1.31
CA LEU A 31 -10.33 -1.97 -2.13
C LEU A 31 -10.54 -2.94 -3.28
N PRO A 32 -11.78 -3.04 -3.81
CA PRO A 32 -11.98 -3.67 -5.11
C PRO A 32 -11.08 -3.03 -6.16
N LEU A 33 -10.60 -3.84 -7.10
CA LEU A 33 -9.81 -3.35 -8.22
C LEU A 33 -10.72 -2.65 -9.26
N PRO A 34 -10.30 -1.50 -9.80
CA PRO A 34 -11.01 -0.86 -10.91
C PRO A 34 -10.86 -1.67 -12.19
N ASP A 35 -11.85 -1.59 -13.09
CA ASP A 35 -11.87 -2.35 -14.35
C ASP A 35 -10.60 -2.16 -15.18
N THR A 36 -10.05 -0.94 -15.16
CA THR A 36 -8.83 -0.57 -15.88
C THR A 36 -7.63 -1.49 -15.60
N VAL A 37 -7.54 -2.08 -14.40
CA VAL A 37 -6.41 -2.96 -14.04
C VAL A 37 -6.75 -4.45 -14.11
N LEU A 38 -8.01 -4.83 -14.39
CA LEU A 38 -8.42 -6.23 -14.47
C LEU A 38 -7.96 -6.93 -15.75
N ASP A 39 -7.83 -6.17 -16.84
CA ASP A 39 -7.52 -6.70 -18.17
C ASP A 39 -6.05 -6.53 -18.59
N CYS A 40 -5.18 -6.09 -17.68
CA CYS A 40 -3.77 -5.82 -18.00
C CYS A 40 -2.81 -6.83 -17.36
N GLU A 41 -1.74 -7.22 -18.07
CA GLU A 41 -0.78 -8.20 -17.53
C GLU A 41 -0.06 -7.67 -16.27
N TYR A 42 0.21 -6.36 -16.22
CA TYR A 42 0.89 -5.68 -15.13
C TYR A 42 0.19 -4.36 -14.81
N GLY A 43 -0.30 -4.20 -13.58
CA GLY A 43 -1.10 -3.05 -13.20
C GLY A 43 -0.86 -2.57 -11.77
N CYS A 44 -1.12 -1.28 -11.56
CA CYS A 44 -1.11 -0.64 -10.26
C CYS A 44 -2.40 0.16 -10.05
N HIS A 45 -3.03 0.00 -8.89
CA HIS A 45 -4.12 0.84 -8.42
C HIS A 45 -3.69 1.56 -7.13
N SER A 46 -3.67 2.88 -7.13
CA SER A 46 -3.42 3.69 -5.93
C SER A 46 -4.65 4.45 -5.49
N GLN A 47 -4.85 4.53 -4.16
CA GLN A 47 -5.77 5.50 -3.57
C GLN A 47 -5.19 6.06 -2.27
N HIS A 48 -5.13 7.38 -2.22
CA HIS A 48 -4.58 8.14 -1.11
C HIS A 48 -5.69 8.82 -0.32
N ARG A 49 -5.65 8.70 1.01
CA ARG A 49 -6.54 9.42 1.91
C ARG A 49 -5.74 10.42 2.72
N GLN A 50 -6.26 11.63 2.84
CA GLN A 50 -5.62 12.69 3.59
C GLN A 50 -6.55 13.22 4.68
N GLU A 51 -6.00 13.43 5.86
CA GLU A 51 -6.67 14.16 6.93
C GLU A 51 -6.98 15.58 6.48
N SER A 52 -8.22 15.99 6.71
CA SER A 52 -8.66 17.37 6.68
C SER A 52 -9.24 17.72 8.05
N CYS A 53 -8.69 18.76 8.69
CA CYS A 53 -9.13 19.25 9.98
C CYS A 53 -9.96 20.53 9.80
N PHE A 54 -11.10 20.59 10.47
CA PHE A 54 -11.95 21.77 10.55
C PHE A 54 -11.67 22.56 11.84
N GLU A 55 -12.07 23.83 11.85
CA GLU A 55 -11.86 24.73 13.00
C GLU A 55 -12.59 24.29 14.27
N ASP A 56 -13.66 23.51 14.12
CA ASP A 56 -14.45 22.93 15.23
C ASP A 56 -13.77 21.72 15.90
N GLY A 57 -12.58 21.34 15.43
CA GLY A 57 -11.83 20.18 15.92
C GLY A 57 -12.25 18.85 15.29
N THR A 58 -13.20 18.85 14.36
CA THR A 58 -13.55 17.67 13.57
C THR A 58 -12.45 17.36 12.58
N ALA A 59 -12.09 16.09 12.44
CA ALA A 59 -11.20 15.63 11.38
C ALA A 59 -11.86 14.53 10.54
N VAL A 60 -11.73 14.65 9.23
CA VAL A 60 -12.21 13.67 8.26
C VAL A 60 -11.06 13.22 7.37
N PHE A 61 -11.17 12.02 6.80
CA PHE A 61 -10.18 11.47 5.88
C PHE A 61 -10.77 11.44 4.48
N LEU A 62 -10.36 12.40 3.65
CA LEU A 62 -10.84 12.54 2.29
C LEU A 62 -10.05 11.64 1.36
N ALA A 63 -10.75 10.84 0.55
CA ALA A 63 -10.12 10.06 -0.50
C ALA A 63 -9.84 10.94 -1.71
N GLY A 64 -8.59 10.95 -2.16
CA GLY A 64 -8.21 11.48 -3.46
C GLY A 64 -8.77 10.61 -4.60
N GLN A 65 -8.62 11.12 -5.82
CA GLN A 65 -8.96 10.36 -7.02
C GLN A 65 -8.15 9.06 -7.08
N PRO A 66 -8.79 7.92 -7.42
CA PRO A 66 -8.05 6.69 -7.64
C PRO A 66 -7.17 6.84 -8.89
N GLU A 67 -5.96 6.33 -8.80
CA GLU A 67 -5.00 6.34 -9.90
C GLU A 67 -4.77 4.90 -10.37
N CYS A 68 -4.73 4.73 -11.69
CA CYS A 68 -4.44 3.44 -12.33
C CYS A 68 -3.25 3.60 -13.26
N LYS A 69 -2.24 2.75 -13.09
CA LYS A 69 -1.07 2.69 -13.96
C LYS A 69 -0.94 1.30 -14.54
N ILE A 70 -0.98 1.20 -15.87
CA ILE A 70 -0.71 -0.04 -16.59
C ILE A 70 0.77 -0.04 -16.99
N TRP A 71 1.46 -1.14 -16.71
CA TRP A 71 2.85 -1.31 -17.09
C TRP A 71 2.96 -2.24 -18.30
N GLN A 72 3.85 -1.90 -19.24
CA GLN A 72 4.12 -2.75 -20.41
C GLN A 72 4.90 -4.02 -20.02
N SER A 73 5.60 -3.99 -18.90
CA SER A 73 6.36 -5.10 -18.35
C SER A 73 6.40 -5.01 -16.82
N LEU A 74 6.75 -6.10 -16.14
CA LEU A 74 6.96 -6.08 -14.70
C LEU A 74 8.06 -5.06 -14.36
N PRO A 75 7.77 -4.01 -13.57
CA PRO A 75 8.80 -3.03 -13.22
C PRO A 75 9.91 -3.72 -12.42
N VAL A 76 11.16 -3.50 -12.80
CA VAL A 76 12.31 -4.04 -12.03
C VAL A 76 12.40 -3.34 -10.67
N LYS A 77 12.07 -2.05 -10.62
CA LYS A 77 12.10 -1.20 -9.43
C LYS A 77 10.94 -0.21 -9.44
N LEU A 78 10.38 0.08 -8.27
CA LEU A 78 9.41 1.15 -8.06
C LEU A 78 9.91 2.13 -7.01
N ASP A 79 9.43 3.36 -7.11
CA ASP A 79 9.58 4.37 -6.06
C ASP A 79 8.94 3.84 -4.76
N GLY A 80 9.56 4.12 -3.62
CA GLY A 80 9.20 3.51 -2.33
C GLY A 80 9.97 2.23 -1.99
N GLY A 81 11.00 1.87 -2.76
CA GLY A 81 12.00 0.87 -2.35
C GLY A 81 11.67 -0.58 -2.73
N PHE A 82 10.69 -0.81 -3.61
CA PHE A 82 10.37 -2.14 -4.12
C PHE A 82 11.21 -2.52 -5.33
N GLU A 83 11.59 -3.79 -5.39
CA GLU A 83 12.15 -4.42 -6.57
C GLU A 83 11.46 -5.76 -6.84
N PHE A 84 11.26 -6.06 -8.12
CA PHE A 84 10.57 -7.28 -8.54
C PHE A 84 11.45 -8.08 -9.48
N ALA A 85 11.56 -9.38 -9.21
CA ALA A 85 12.30 -10.29 -10.06
C ALA A 85 11.40 -11.45 -10.49
N ARG A 86 11.12 -11.53 -11.79
CA ARG A 86 10.40 -12.65 -12.38
C ARG A 86 11.25 -13.91 -12.33
N GLN A 87 10.68 -14.98 -11.81
CA GLN A 87 11.22 -16.34 -11.88
C GLN A 87 10.30 -17.19 -12.77
N ALA A 88 10.69 -18.45 -13.03
CA ALA A 88 9.91 -19.35 -13.89
C ALA A 88 8.46 -19.58 -13.39
N ASP A 89 8.27 -19.69 -12.07
CA ASP A 89 7.00 -20.07 -11.43
C ASP A 89 6.43 -19.01 -10.47
N ARG A 90 7.18 -17.93 -10.20
CA ARG A 90 6.85 -16.94 -9.17
C ARG A 90 7.40 -15.55 -9.46
N ILE A 91 7.00 -14.58 -8.64
CA ILE A 91 7.60 -13.25 -8.58
C ILE A 91 8.24 -13.08 -7.21
N ASP A 92 9.54 -12.87 -7.18
CA ASP A 92 10.23 -12.48 -5.96
C ASP A 92 10.08 -10.97 -5.76
N ILE A 93 9.58 -10.58 -4.57
CA ILE A 93 9.34 -9.19 -4.19
C ILE A 93 10.35 -8.82 -3.11
N TYR A 94 11.18 -7.83 -3.40
CA TYR A 94 12.16 -7.28 -2.48
C TYR A 94 11.74 -5.89 -2.03
N PHE A 95 12.12 -5.54 -0.82
CA PHE A 95 11.88 -4.23 -0.24
C PHE A 95 13.14 -3.74 0.46
N THR A 96 13.48 -2.48 0.18
CA THR A 96 14.51 -1.75 0.89
C THR A 96 13.84 -0.65 1.68
N ASP A 97 13.84 -0.80 3.00
CA ASP A 97 13.35 0.25 3.88
C ASP A 97 14.29 1.46 3.84
N GLN A 98 13.86 2.52 3.17
CA GLN A 98 14.63 3.75 3.01
C GLN A 98 14.76 4.57 4.31
N ARG A 99 13.95 4.25 5.33
CA ARG A 99 13.92 4.95 6.63
C ARG A 99 15.03 4.51 7.58
N GLY A 100 15.54 3.29 7.40
CA GLY A 100 16.52 2.70 8.30
C GLY A 100 17.93 3.30 8.13
N ARG A 101 18.69 3.43 9.23
CA ARG A 101 20.12 3.84 9.19
C ARG A 101 20.97 2.94 8.28
N ARG A 102 20.54 1.69 8.08
CA ARG A 102 21.16 0.74 7.15
C ARG A 102 20.11 0.29 6.14
N GLN A 103 20.15 0.90 4.96
CA GLN A 103 19.30 0.53 3.83
C GLN A 103 19.68 -0.88 3.37
N THR A 104 18.95 -1.86 3.89
CA THR A 104 19.21 -3.27 3.62
C THR A 104 18.08 -3.81 2.77
N ARG A 105 18.42 -4.21 1.55
CA ARG A 105 17.50 -4.92 0.66
C ARG A 105 17.15 -6.27 1.26
N LYS A 106 15.86 -6.55 1.42
CA LYS A 106 15.36 -7.83 1.93
C LYS A 106 14.34 -8.41 0.98
N LYS A 107 14.37 -9.73 0.80
CA LYS A 107 13.28 -10.44 0.13
C LYS A 107 12.09 -10.51 1.09
N LEU A 108 10.96 -9.93 0.71
CA LEU A 108 9.73 -9.99 1.50
C LEU A 108 8.89 -11.21 1.12
N PHE A 109 8.68 -11.41 -0.17
CA PHE A 109 7.77 -12.43 -0.68
C PHE A 109 8.38 -13.19 -1.86
N ALA A 110 7.95 -14.43 -2.01
CA ALA A 110 8.18 -15.27 -3.17
C ALA A 110 6.79 -15.70 -3.68
N LEU A 111 6.16 -14.86 -4.50
CA LEU A 111 4.72 -14.95 -4.79
C LEU A 111 4.47 -15.88 -5.98
N ALA A 112 4.02 -17.10 -5.71
CA ALA A 112 3.60 -18.05 -6.75
C ALA A 112 2.31 -17.58 -7.44
N LYS A 113 1.98 -18.21 -8.57
CA LYS A 113 0.69 -17.95 -9.23
C LYS A 113 -0.49 -18.35 -8.31
N GLY A 114 -1.54 -17.55 -8.33
CA GLY A 114 -2.74 -17.69 -7.49
C GLY A 114 -2.60 -17.13 -6.06
N GLN A 115 -1.45 -16.55 -5.72
CA GLN A 115 -1.18 -16.03 -4.37
C GLN A 115 -1.27 -14.51 -4.29
N THR A 116 -1.53 -14.06 -3.07
CA THR A 116 -1.62 -12.66 -2.68
C THR A 116 -0.71 -12.39 -1.48
N ALA A 117 -0.19 -11.16 -1.39
CA ALA A 117 0.61 -10.72 -0.26
C ALA A 117 0.24 -9.30 0.18
N GLN A 118 0.44 -8.98 1.46
CA GLN A 118 0.28 -7.63 1.99
C GLN A 118 1.52 -7.17 2.74
N LEU A 119 1.97 -5.95 2.47
CA LEU A 119 2.92 -5.22 3.30
C LEU A 119 2.24 -3.98 3.89
N ARG A 120 2.43 -3.75 5.19
CA ARG A 120 2.06 -2.48 5.85
C ARG A 120 3.29 -1.79 6.42
N ILE A 121 3.40 -0.47 6.22
CA ILE A 121 4.49 0.36 6.75
C ILE A 121 3.98 1.73 7.20
N ASN A 122 4.68 2.36 8.14
CA ASN A 122 4.42 3.72 8.62
C ASN A 122 5.57 4.68 8.33
N GLU A 123 5.33 5.73 7.58
CA GLU A 123 6.29 6.79 7.34
C GLU A 123 6.02 8.00 8.22
N ARG A 124 7.08 8.73 8.55
CA ARG A 124 7.02 10.03 9.21
C ARG A 124 7.82 11.02 8.38
N ALA A 125 7.14 12.05 7.91
CA ALA A 125 7.75 13.18 7.22
C ALA A 125 7.56 14.45 8.06
N CYS A 126 8.49 15.40 7.92
CA CYS A 126 8.31 16.75 8.45
C CYS A 126 8.12 17.67 7.24
N GLY A 127 6.96 18.32 7.14
CA GLY A 127 6.79 19.44 6.20
C GLY A 127 7.07 20.77 6.89
N PHE A 128 6.79 21.86 6.17
CA PHE A 128 7.02 23.21 6.65
C PHE A 128 6.16 23.55 7.89
N ASP A 129 4.90 23.12 7.89
CA ASP A 129 3.93 23.51 8.92
C ASP A 129 3.63 22.42 9.97
N ASP A 130 3.84 21.13 9.66
CA ASP A 130 3.56 20.04 10.60
C ASP A 130 4.39 18.77 10.32
N THR A 131 4.41 17.87 11.30
CA THR A 131 4.82 16.48 11.13
C THR A 131 3.66 15.68 10.53
N TYR A 132 3.90 15.05 9.39
CA TYR A 132 2.98 14.15 8.73
C TYR A 132 3.37 12.70 9.02
N TYR A 133 2.35 11.88 9.25
CA TYR A 133 2.46 10.45 9.37
C TYR A 133 1.66 9.84 8.23
N THR A 134 2.26 8.88 7.53
CA THR A 134 1.60 8.18 6.44
C THR A 134 1.67 6.70 6.69
N GLN A 135 0.52 6.04 6.71
CA GLN A 135 0.43 4.59 6.72
C GLN A 135 0.22 4.14 5.29
N TYR A 136 1.12 3.30 4.78
CA TYR A 136 0.99 2.66 3.49
C TYR A 136 0.59 1.19 3.67
N THR A 137 -0.32 0.74 2.81
CA THR A 137 -0.67 -0.66 2.63
C THR A 137 -0.46 -1.03 1.17
N TYR A 138 0.40 -2.00 0.93
CA TYR A 138 0.70 -2.55 -0.38
C TYR A 138 0.11 -3.94 -0.47
N ASN A 139 -0.82 -4.16 -1.39
CA ASN A 139 -1.41 -5.45 -1.66
C ASN A 139 -0.91 -5.95 -3.03
N PHE A 140 -0.39 -7.16 -3.07
CA PHE A 140 0.19 -7.78 -4.25
C PHE A 140 -0.65 -8.98 -4.65
N ALA A 141 -0.91 -9.14 -5.94
CA ALA A 141 -1.52 -10.34 -6.49
C ALA A 141 -0.71 -10.83 -7.69
N HIS A 142 -0.50 -12.14 -7.78
CA HIS A 142 0.08 -12.80 -8.95
C HIS A 142 -0.82 -13.96 -9.34
N ALA A 143 -1.55 -13.86 -10.45
CA ALA A 143 -2.48 -14.89 -10.90
C ALA A 143 -2.65 -14.84 -12.43
N ASP A 144 -3.24 -15.87 -13.03
CA ASP A 144 -3.55 -15.86 -14.47
C ASP A 144 -4.77 -14.97 -14.77
N ASN A 145 -5.76 -14.96 -13.85
CA ASN A 145 -6.89 -14.03 -13.84
C ASN A 145 -7.05 -13.47 -12.42
N VAL A 146 -7.24 -12.16 -12.30
CA VAL A 146 -7.43 -11.48 -11.00
C VAL A 146 -8.87 -10.97 -10.94
N PRO A 147 -9.72 -11.53 -10.06
CA PRO A 147 -11.06 -10.99 -9.87
C PRO A 147 -10.98 -9.61 -9.21
N ARG A 148 -12.00 -8.79 -9.46
CA ARG A 148 -12.18 -7.46 -8.86
C ARG A 148 -11.99 -7.47 -7.35
N GLU A 149 -12.48 -8.51 -6.68
CA GLU A 149 -12.49 -8.64 -5.22
C GLU A 149 -11.31 -9.43 -4.66
N ILE A 150 -10.23 -9.64 -5.42
CA ILE A 150 -9.10 -10.49 -5.01
C ILE A 150 -8.55 -10.14 -3.62
N PHE A 151 -8.56 -8.87 -3.24
CA PHE A 151 -8.06 -8.39 -1.95
C PHE A 151 -9.15 -8.22 -0.88
N THR A 152 -10.44 -8.16 -1.26
CA THR A 152 -11.53 -7.85 -0.33
C THR A 152 -12.27 -9.10 0.14
N GLN A 153 -12.30 -10.16 -0.66
CA GLN A 153 -13.02 -11.41 -0.34
C GLN A 153 -12.12 -12.55 0.10
N ARG A 154 -10.82 -12.51 -0.22
CA ARG A 154 -9.86 -13.55 0.13
C ARG A 154 -8.84 -13.02 1.14
N GLY A 155 -8.48 -13.83 2.13
CA GLY A 155 -7.36 -13.55 3.01
C GLY A 155 -6.03 -13.59 2.24
N PHE A 156 -5.05 -12.81 2.70
CA PHE A 156 -3.72 -12.81 2.10
C PHE A 156 -2.96 -14.09 2.43
N ASP A 157 -2.33 -14.70 1.42
CA ASP A 157 -1.47 -15.88 1.62
C ASP A 157 -0.19 -15.52 2.40
N HIS A 158 0.28 -14.28 2.23
CA HIS A 158 1.40 -13.73 2.99
C HIS A 158 1.06 -12.33 3.53
N SER A 159 1.43 -12.04 4.78
CA SER A 159 1.28 -10.69 5.33
C SER A 159 2.47 -10.35 6.20
N VAL A 160 3.01 -9.14 6.01
CA VAL A 160 4.07 -8.57 6.83
C VAL A 160 3.64 -7.16 7.22
N SER A 161 3.75 -6.84 8.51
CA SER A 161 3.66 -5.46 8.97
C SER A 161 5.02 -5.02 9.49
N LEU A 162 5.58 -3.99 8.86
CA LEU A 162 6.74 -3.22 9.34
C LEU A 162 6.28 -1.84 9.83
N GLU A 163 5.01 -1.75 10.21
CA GLU A 163 4.52 -0.64 11.00
C GLU A 163 5.30 -0.67 12.30
N ASN A 164 6.19 0.30 12.50
CA ASN A 164 6.65 0.57 13.86
C ASN A 164 5.40 0.87 14.69
N HIS A 165 5.44 0.47 15.95
CA HIS A 165 4.65 1.12 17.00
C HIS A 165 4.84 2.62 16.80
N LEU A 166 3.83 3.27 16.21
CA LEU A 166 3.86 4.73 16.17
C LEU A 166 3.74 5.27 17.60
N PHE A 167 3.37 4.42 18.57
CA PHE A 167 3.34 4.63 20.02
C PHE A 167 3.71 3.33 20.74
#